data_AF-A0A1R2AQ86-F1
#
_entry.id   AF-A0A1R2AQ86-F1
#
_cell.length_a   1.000
_cell.length_b   1.000
_cell.length_c   1.000
_cell.angle_alpha   90.00
_cell.angle_beta   90.00
_cell.angle_gamma   90.00
#
_symmetry.space_group_name_H-M   'P 1'
#
loop_
_entity.id
_entity.type
_entity.pdbx_description
1 polymer ?
#
loop_
_entity_poly.entity_id
_entity_poly.type
_entity_poly.pdbx_seq_one_letter_code
_entity_poly.pdbx_strand_id
1 'polypeptide(L)'
;MFNYKIFMRCCFENPISEEEKQANLFKNSRLNYNQSRLSKETFSMPEQEININSSGFWKSESLNQQFSESKFIKDQINLSISKPNQEFDPSEHPVLKLKIIESSVVQVGTEIRINSLGLEGSKRAKNDHKTYIGSQLTENGEIINDYVIEEQSFGMGKQHFIIKFNLLTSKYTISDIGDGTGTFIKIRAETILKDNLIICYSNSFMKIVSIGSTASLNQNIIIKFLHGPKANEEYCFQPSDKIILIGRMTDCKIKFEDTNMSRYQCCIVFDKEKGWILNDGNGKKGSLNGTWLFVENEFEIIDKLVIKAGKTLFESHFE
;
A
#
# COMPACT_ATOMS: atom_id res chain seq x y z
N MET A 1 -5.10 -48.58 -15.05
CA MET A 1 -5.20 -47.15 -15.47
C MET A 1 -5.75 -46.37 -14.29
N PHE A 2 -4.89 -45.68 -13.55
CA PHE A 2 -5.27 -44.84 -12.41
C PHE A 2 -5.53 -43.41 -12.90
N ASN A 3 -6.74 -42.90 -12.63
CA ASN A 3 -7.20 -41.60 -13.07
C ASN A 3 -7.09 -40.62 -11.88
N TYR A 4 -6.07 -39.76 -11.90
CA TYR A 4 -5.91 -38.69 -10.91
C TYR A 4 -6.66 -37.43 -11.39
N LYS A 5 -7.87 -37.20 -10.90
CA LYS A 5 -8.50 -35.87 -10.83
C LYS A 5 -8.38 -35.38 -9.39
N ILE A 6 -7.36 -34.59 -9.12
CA ILE A 6 -7.21 -33.85 -7.86
C ILE A 6 -8.13 -32.62 -7.94
N PHE A 7 -9.16 -32.64 -7.10
CA PHE A 7 -10.07 -31.53 -6.84
C PHE A 7 -9.33 -30.45 -6.05
N MET A 8 -9.07 -29.28 -6.65
CA MET A 8 -8.85 -28.04 -5.91
C MET A 8 -10.23 -27.52 -5.46
N ARG A 9 -10.57 -27.79 -4.20
CA ARG A 9 -11.69 -27.16 -3.49
C ARG A 9 -11.08 -26.47 -2.27
N CYS A 10 -10.66 -25.22 -2.45
CA CYS A 10 -10.32 -24.34 -1.34
C CYS A 10 -11.51 -23.42 -1.07
N CYS A 11 -12.17 -23.71 0.06
CA CYS A 11 -12.83 -22.82 1.00
C CYS A 11 -13.29 -21.43 0.48
N PHE A 12 -14.57 -21.33 0.12
CA PHE A 12 -15.36 -20.11 0.30
C PHE A 12 -16.80 -20.54 0.62
N GLU A 13 -17.03 -20.95 1.88
CA GLU A 13 -18.37 -20.90 2.45
C GLU A 13 -18.48 -19.58 3.23
N ASN A 14 -19.36 -18.73 2.73
CA ASN A 14 -19.66 -17.39 3.23
C ASN A 14 -20.16 -17.40 4.68
N PRO A 15 -19.68 -16.45 5.49
CA PRO A 15 -20.55 -15.65 6.33
C PRO A 15 -20.47 -14.21 5.82
N ILE A 16 -21.45 -13.82 5.01
CA ILE A 16 -21.63 -12.43 4.51
C ILE A 16 -21.56 -11.40 5.66
N SER A 17 -21.84 -11.82 6.90
CA SER A 17 -21.79 -10.98 8.10
C SER A 17 -20.39 -10.66 8.66
N GLU A 18 -19.34 -11.43 8.33
CA GLU A 18 -17.97 -11.16 8.83
C GLU A 18 -17.21 -10.20 7.91
N GLU A 19 -17.36 -10.32 6.60
CA GLU A 19 -16.69 -9.45 5.61
C GLU A 19 -17.21 -8.01 5.66
N GLU A 20 -18.52 -7.80 5.83
CA GLU A 20 -19.08 -6.44 6.04
C GLU A 20 -18.59 -5.81 7.33
N LYS A 21 -18.39 -6.60 8.39
CA LYS A 21 -17.75 -6.13 9.63
C LYS A 21 -16.31 -5.72 9.37
N GLN A 22 -15.55 -6.49 8.58
CA GLN A 22 -14.17 -6.16 8.22
C GLN A 22 -14.07 -4.86 7.42
N ALA A 23 -14.95 -4.64 6.43
CA ALA A 23 -14.98 -3.39 5.65
C ALA A 23 -15.32 -2.17 6.53
N ASN A 24 -16.29 -2.31 7.45
CA ASN A 24 -16.66 -1.23 8.37
C ASN A 24 -15.59 -0.96 9.44
N LEU A 25 -14.94 -2.01 9.96
CA LEU A 25 -13.80 -1.88 10.87
C LEU A 25 -12.60 -1.20 10.19
N PHE A 26 -12.33 -1.52 8.93
CA PHE A 26 -11.28 -0.85 8.15
C PHE A 26 -11.55 0.64 8.05
N LYS A 27 -12.78 1.03 7.67
CA LYS A 27 -13.22 2.44 7.65
C LYS A 27 -13.02 3.13 9.01
N ASN A 28 -13.33 2.46 10.12
CA ASN A 28 -13.16 3.02 11.48
C ASN A 28 -11.69 3.15 11.91
N SER A 29 -10.84 2.16 11.61
CA SER A 29 -9.40 2.25 11.88
C SER A 29 -8.75 3.39 11.08
N ARG A 30 -9.26 3.64 9.87
CA ARG A 30 -8.85 4.74 9.00
C ARG A 30 -9.35 6.09 9.50
N LEU A 31 -10.58 6.18 10.00
CA LEU A 31 -11.11 7.39 10.66
C LEU A 31 -10.28 7.77 11.88
N ASN A 32 -9.96 6.80 12.74
CA ASN A 32 -9.10 7.02 13.90
C ASN A 32 -7.68 7.46 13.49
N TYR A 33 -7.14 6.90 12.40
CA TYR A 33 -5.85 7.31 11.85
C TYR A 33 -5.88 8.74 11.29
N ASN A 34 -6.87 9.08 10.46
CA ASN A 34 -7.02 10.43 9.92
C ASN A 34 -7.30 11.47 11.02
N GLN A 35 -8.08 11.12 12.05
CA GLN A 35 -8.29 11.97 13.22
C GLN A 35 -7.00 12.20 14.02
N SER A 36 -6.15 11.19 14.20
CA SER A 36 -4.84 11.33 14.86
C SER A 36 -3.85 12.21 14.09
N ARG A 37 -4.07 12.35 12.77
CA ARG A 37 -3.31 13.26 11.89
C ARG A 37 -3.83 14.69 12.00
N LEU A 38 -5.14 14.89 12.03
CA LEU A 38 -5.79 16.20 12.21
C LEU A 38 -5.57 16.78 13.62
N SER A 39 -5.53 15.94 14.66
CA SER A 39 -5.29 16.40 16.04
C SER A 39 -3.85 16.84 16.32
N LYS A 40 -2.94 16.77 15.34
CA LYS A 40 -1.58 17.31 15.44
C LYS A 40 -1.45 18.76 14.92
N GLU A 41 -2.52 19.38 14.39
CA GLU A 41 -2.46 20.73 13.83
C GLU A 41 -3.25 21.81 14.59
N THR A 42 -3.86 21.50 15.73
CA THR A 42 -4.47 22.52 16.59
C THR A 42 -4.21 22.21 18.06
N PHE A 43 -3.11 22.74 18.58
CA PHE A 43 -2.89 22.88 20.02
C PHE A 43 -2.90 24.38 20.36
N SER A 44 -4.09 24.92 20.60
CA SER A 44 -4.25 26.23 21.22
C SER A 44 -4.04 26.09 22.72
N MET A 45 -3.00 26.71 23.26
CA MET A 45 -2.78 26.77 24.70
C MET A 45 -3.80 27.71 25.37
N PRO A 46 -4.31 27.37 26.56
CA PRO A 46 -5.05 28.31 27.39
C PRO A 46 -4.09 29.27 28.10
N GLU A 47 -4.40 30.56 28.04
CA GLU A 47 -3.77 31.58 28.88
C GLU A 47 -4.15 31.34 30.35
N GLN A 48 -3.14 31.11 31.20
CA GLN A 48 -3.25 31.33 32.64
C GLN A 48 -2.03 32.12 33.11
N GLU A 49 -2.31 33.30 33.65
CA GLU A 49 -1.36 34.17 34.33
C GLU A 49 -0.86 33.49 35.62
N ILE A 50 0.43 33.18 35.70
CA ILE A 50 1.12 32.97 36.97
C ILE A 50 2.48 33.67 36.92
N ASN A 51 2.64 34.58 37.88
CA ASN A 51 3.82 35.36 38.21
C ASN A 51 4.70 34.54 39.18
N ILE A 52 5.98 34.30 38.88
CA ILE A 52 7.07 33.99 39.85
C ILE A 52 8.44 34.24 39.18
N ASN A 53 9.27 35.03 39.87
CA ASN A 53 10.71 35.16 39.69
C ASN A 53 11.45 33.85 40.01
N SER A 54 12.36 33.39 39.15
CA SER A 54 13.75 33.02 39.53
C SER A 54 14.54 32.38 38.38
N SER A 55 15.82 32.77 38.35
CA SER A 55 16.99 32.24 37.64
C SER A 55 16.96 30.77 37.19
N GLY A 56 17.37 30.52 35.94
CA GLY A 56 17.67 29.15 35.50
C GLY A 56 17.93 29.01 34.01
N PHE A 57 19.18 29.28 33.63
CA PHE A 57 19.77 29.10 32.31
C PHE A 57 19.69 27.64 31.82
N TRP A 58 18.94 27.36 30.75
CA TRP A 58 19.25 26.38 29.68
C TRP A 58 18.52 26.81 28.40
N LYS A 59 19.29 27.23 27.39
CA LYS A 59 18.78 27.44 26.03
C LYS A 59 18.49 26.08 25.40
N SER A 60 17.23 25.77 25.13
CA SER A 60 16.87 24.67 24.24
C SER A 60 16.95 25.17 22.80
N GLU A 61 18.01 24.80 22.10
CA GLU A 61 18.07 24.84 20.64
C GLU A 61 17.05 23.85 20.07
N SER A 62 16.01 24.39 19.44
CA SER A 62 15.12 23.61 18.58
C SER A 62 15.87 23.24 17.30
N LEU A 63 16.46 22.05 17.29
CA LEU A 63 16.96 21.40 16.08
C LEU A 63 15.77 21.02 15.19
N ASN A 64 15.38 21.95 14.31
CA ASN A 64 14.70 21.62 13.06
C ASN A 64 15.68 20.83 12.20
N GLN A 65 15.60 19.50 12.22
CA GLN A 65 16.32 18.68 11.26
C GLN A 65 15.58 18.74 9.92
N GLN A 66 16.13 19.63 9.09
CA GLN A 66 15.81 19.87 7.70
C GLN A 66 15.88 18.58 6.88
N PHE A 67 14.86 18.39 6.04
CA PHE A 67 14.96 17.63 4.80
C PHE A 67 16.10 18.19 3.94
N SER A 68 17.23 17.48 3.87
CA SER A 68 18.28 17.70 2.89
C SER A 68 17.99 16.99 1.56
N GLU A 69 16.73 16.99 1.10
CA GLU A 69 16.38 16.81 -0.32
C GLU A 69 16.30 18.14 -1.09
N SER A 70 16.60 19.27 -0.45
CA SER A 70 16.35 20.61 -1.00
C SER A 70 17.59 21.36 -1.54
N LYS A 71 18.72 20.68 -1.77
CA LYS A 71 19.91 21.29 -2.42
C LYS A 71 20.33 20.70 -3.76
N PHE A 72 19.76 19.59 -4.21
CA PHE A 72 20.03 19.06 -5.55
C PHE A 72 18.99 19.48 -6.61
N ILE A 73 17.84 20.02 -6.19
CA ILE A 73 16.75 20.39 -7.12
C ILE A 73 16.81 21.88 -7.53
N LYS A 74 17.44 22.77 -6.76
CA LYS A 74 17.48 24.20 -7.11
C LYS A 74 18.46 24.56 -8.22
N ASP A 75 19.48 23.74 -8.48
CA ASP A 75 20.50 24.03 -9.49
C ASP A 75 20.26 23.33 -10.84
N GLN A 76 19.16 22.57 -11.00
CA GLN A 76 18.73 22.00 -12.29
C GLN A 76 17.46 22.62 -12.87
N ILE A 77 16.82 23.58 -12.19
CA ILE A 77 15.70 24.36 -12.76
C ILE A 77 16.26 25.59 -13.50
N ASN A 78 17.27 25.34 -14.34
CA ASN A 78 17.64 26.16 -15.50
C ASN A 78 17.52 25.29 -16.77
N LEU A 79 16.55 24.36 -16.76
CA LEU A 79 16.10 23.66 -17.95
C LEU A 79 15.39 24.68 -18.84
N SER A 80 16.11 25.07 -19.89
CA SER A 80 15.62 25.70 -21.11
C SER A 80 14.11 25.51 -21.29
N ILE A 81 13.38 26.63 -21.24
CA ILE A 81 12.01 26.77 -21.72
C ILE A 81 12.05 26.34 -23.19
N SER A 82 11.83 25.05 -23.40
CA SER A 82 11.76 24.41 -24.70
C SER A 82 10.47 24.86 -25.38
N LYS A 83 10.54 24.92 -26.70
CA LYS A 83 9.60 25.61 -27.57
C LYS A 83 8.15 25.20 -27.28
N PRO A 84 7.19 26.14 -27.17
CA PRO A 84 5.83 25.89 -26.70
C PRO A 84 4.92 25.02 -27.61
N ASN A 85 5.43 24.26 -28.58
CA ASN A 85 4.61 23.52 -29.56
C ASN A 85 5.18 22.14 -29.95
N GLN A 86 5.93 21.46 -29.08
CA GLN A 86 6.24 20.06 -29.37
C GLN A 86 4.95 19.25 -29.14
N GLU A 87 4.32 18.80 -30.22
CA GLU A 87 3.14 17.93 -30.15
C GLU A 87 3.48 16.70 -29.32
N PHE A 88 2.68 16.45 -28.28
CA PHE A 88 2.82 15.26 -27.45
C PHE A 88 2.36 14.05 -28.24
N ASP A 89 3.29 13.16 -28.61
CA ASP A 89 2.97 11.89 -29.26
C ASP A 89 2.81 10.78 -28.21
N PRO A 90 1.58 10.30 -27.94
CA PRO A 90 1.36 9.24 -26.95
C PRO A 90 2.07 7.93 -27.29
N SER A 91 2.44 7.71 -28.55
CA SER A 91 3.07 6.47 -29.02
C SER A 91 4.54 6.32 -28.59
N GLU A 92 5.16 7.38 -28.10
CA GLU A 92 6.54 7.34 -27.57
C GLU A 92 6.61 6.79 -26.14
N HIS A 93 5.48 6.58 -25.48
CA HIS A 93 5.41 6.17 -24.08
C HIS A 93 4.94 4.72 -23.90
N PRO A 94 5.41 4.01 -22.86
CA PRO A 94 5.02 2.63 -22.61
C PRO A 94 3.52 2.51 -22.35
N VAL A 95 2.90 1.45 -22.84
CA VAL A 95 1.50 1.14 -22.56
C VAL A 95 1.42 0.16 -21.39
N LEU A 96 0.66 0.52 -20.37
CA LEU A 96 0.38 -0.37 -19.24
C LEU A 96 -0.86 -1.20 -19.55
N LYS A 97 -0.73 -2.51 -19.44
CA LYS A 97 -1.81 -3.47 -19.57
C LYS A 97 -2.09 -4.13 -18.24
N LEU A 98 -3.32 -4.05 -17.76
CA LEU A 98 -3.77 -4.80 -16.59
C LEU A 98 -4.62 -5.98 -17.02
N LYS A 99 -4.17 -7.19 -16.70
CA LYS A 99 -4.92 -8.42 -16.93
C LYS A 99 -5.61 -8.84 -15.64
N ILE A 100 -6.92 -9.05 -15.69
CA ILE A 100 -7.67 -9.60 -14.56
C ILE A 100 -7.35 -11.08 -14.43
N ILE A 101 -6.68 -11.46 -13.35
CA ILE A 101 -6.27 -12.86 -13.09
C ILE A 101 -7.21 -13.59 -12.14
N GLU A 102 -8.00 -12.85 -11.37
CA GLU A 102 -9.03 -13.38 -10.46
C GLU A 102 -10.12 -12.30 -10.29
N SER A 103 -11.39 -12.67 -10.39
CA SER A 103 -12.52 -11.79 -10.08
C SER A 103 -13.78 -12.63 -9.91
N SER A 104 -14.72 -12.14 -9.11
CA SER A 104 -16.05 -12.73 -8.94
C SER A 104 -17.08 -12.17 -9.94
N VAL A 105 -16.82 -10.98 -10.48
CA VAL A 105 -17.76 -10.21 -11.33
C VAL A 105 -17.26 -10.10 -12.77
N VAL A 106 -15.96 -9.90 -12.96
CA VAL A 106 -15.38 -9.70 -14.30
C VAL A 106 -14.78 -11.00 -14.82
N GLN A 107 -14.89 -11.25 -16.12
CA GLN A 107 -14.30 -12.43 -16.73
C GLN A 107 -12.78 -12.44 -16.57
N VAL A 108 -12.24 -13.51 -15.99
CA VAL A 108 -10.78 -13.74 -15.90
C VAL A 108 -10.16 -13.76 -17.29
N GLY A 109 -9.04 -13.06 -17.43
CA GLY A 109 -8.34 -12.83 -18.69
C GLY A 109 -8.73 -11.54 -19.40
N THR A 110 -9.73 -10.79 -18.89
CA THR A 110 -10.03 -9.43 -19.39
C THR A 110 -8.81 -8.53 -19.26
N GLU A 111 -8.54 -7.76 -20.31
CA GLU A 111 -7.35 -6.90 -20.41
C GLU A 111 -7.78 -5.44 -20.53
N ILE A 112 -7.16 -4.59 -19.72
CA ILE A 112 -7.40 -3.15 -19.63
C ILE A 112 -6.12 -2.47 -20.12
N ARG A 113 -6.20 -1.67 -21.18
CA ARG A 113 -5.03 -0.98 -21.77
C ARG A 113 -5.02 0.50 -21.42
N ILE A 114 -3.94 0.95 -20.80
CA ILE A 114 -3.76 2.31 -20.27
C ILE A 114 -2.53 2.88 -20.95
N ASN A 115 -2.70 3.95 -21.72
CA ASN A 115 -1.61 4.69 -22.32
C ASN A 115 -1.26 5.94 -21.49
N SER A 116 -0.34 6.74 -21.98
CA SER A 116 0.12 7.95 -21.29
C SER A 116 -0.98 8.99 -21.04
N LEU A 117 -2.09 8.97 -21.80
CA LEU A 117 -3.23 9.86 -21.63
C LEU A 117 -4.31 9.30 -20.69
N GLY A 118 -4.34 7.98 -20.47
CA GLY A 118 -5.31 7.29 -19.64
C GLY A 118 -5.79 5.97 -20.24
N LEU A 119 -6.96 5.50 -19.82
CA LEU A 119 -7.54 4.25 -20.31
C LEU A 119 -8.02 4.38 -21.78
N GLU A 120 -7.62 3.44 -22.62
CA GLU A 120 -8.10 3.33 -24.00
C GLU A 120 -9.62 3.05 -24.03
N GLY A 121 -10.36 3.88 -24.77
CA GLY A 121 -11.83 3.75 -24.86
C GLY A 121 -12.59 4.19 -23.61
N SER A 122 -11.94 4.91 -22.70
CA SER A 122 -12.62 5.45 -21.51
C SER A 122 -13.80 6.33 -21.86
N LYS A 123 -14.93 6.09 -21.19
CA LYS A 123 -16.11 6.98 -21.26
C LYS A 123 -15.88 8.32 -20.56
N ARG A 124 -14.89 8.42 -19.67
CA ARG A 124 -14.53 9.66 -18.95
C ARG A 124 -13.91 10.69 -19.88
N ALA A 125 -13.15 10.23 -20.87
CA ALA A 125 -12.53 11.02 -21.95
C ALA A 125 -11.81 12.31 -21.49
N LYS A 126 -11.15 12.28 -20.32
CA LYS A 126 -10.44 13.46 -19.76
C LYS A 126 -9.01 13.64 -20.26
N ASN A 127 -8.35 12.57 -20.72
CA ASN A 127 -6.96 12.58 -21.21
C ASN A 127 -5.98 13.30 -20.27
N ASP A 128 -6.14 13.14 -18.96
CA ASP A 128 -5.42 13.88 -17.92
C ASP A 128 -4.31 13.05 -17.24
N HIS A 129 -3.84 12.00 -17.95
CA HIS A 129 -2.83 11.06 -17.47
C HIS A 129 -3.27 10.24 -16.25
N LYS A 130 -4.59 10.17 -15.98
CA LYS A 130 -5.17 9.45 -14.85
C LYS A 130 -6.20 8.43 -15.32
N THR A 131 -6.16 7.26 -14.69
CA THR A 131 -7.16 6.20 -14.85
C THR A 131 -7.72 5.84 -13.48
N TYR A 132 -9.01 6.08 -13.31
CA TYR A 132 -9.77 5.76 -12.10
C TYR A 132 -10.49 4.42 -12.27
N ILE A 133 -10.34 3.56 -11.28
CA ILE A 133 -11.00 2.25 -11.22
C ILE A 133 -11.81 2.16 -9.94
N GLY A 134 -13.08 1.76 -10.08
CA GLY A 134 -14.00 1.67 -8.94
C GLY A 134 -15.29 0.96 -9.32
N SER A 135 -16.30 1.07 -8.47
CA SER A 135 -17.57 0.33 -8.61
C SER A 135 -18.76 1.15 -9.06
N GLN A 136 -18.59 2.47 -9.24
CA GLN A 136 -19.67 3.36 -9.64
C GLN A 136 -19.30 4.10 -10.92
N LEU A 137 -20.12 3.98 -11.98
CA LEU A 137 -19.84 4.67 -13.24
C LEU A 137 -20.00 6.18 -13.11
N THR A 138 -21.11 6.62 -12.53
CA THR A 138 -21.50 8.03 -12.46
C THR A 138 -21.84 8.49 -11.06
N GLU A 139 -21.45 9.69 -10.69
CA GLU A 139 -21.89 10.40 -9.49
C GLU A 139 -22.37 11.79 -9.89
N ASN A 140 -23.59 12.17 -9.49
CA ASN A 140 -24.23 13.45 -9.87
C ASN A 140 -24.31 13.71 -11.39
N GLY A 141 -24.44 12.65 -12.20
CA GLY A 141 -24.50 12.74 -13.66
C GLY A 141 -23.14 12.82 -14.36
N GLU A 142 -22.04 12.92 -13.60
CA GLU A 142 -20.68 12.90 -14.15
C GLU A 142 -20.07 11.51 -14.10
N ILE A 143 -19.33 11.12 -15.14
CA ILE A 143 -18.58 9.85 -15.17
C ILE A 143 -17.33 10.00 -14.31
N ILE A 144 -17.22 9.18 -13.27
CA ILE A 144 -16.16 9.28 -12.25
C ILE A 144 -15.07 8.22 -12.37
N ASN A 145 -15.35 7.09 -13.04
CA ASN A 145 -14.36 6.04 -13.28
C ASN A 145 -14.19 5.78 -14.78
N ASP A 146 -12.96 5.44 -15.15
CA ASP A 146 -12.64 4.98 -16.50
C ASP A 146 -13.03 3.51 -16.69
N TYR A 147 -12.81 2.70 -15.65
CA TYR A 147 -13.18 1.30 -15.63
C TYR A 147 -14.01 0.98 -14.40
N VAL A 148 -15.13 0.26 -14.61
CA VAL A 148 -16.08 -0.06 -13.55
C VAL A 148 -16.10 -1.55 -13.29
N ILE A 149 -15.99 -1.92 -12.02
CA ILE A 149 -16.13 -3.28 -11.51
C ILE A 149 -17.31 -3.25 -10.55
N GLU A 150 -18.45 -3.79 -10.98
CA GLU A 150 -19.74 -3.74 -10.26
C GLU A 150 -19.74 -4.69 -9.04
N GLU A 151 -18.86 -4.41 -8.08
CA GLU A 151 -18.56 -5.26 -6.93
C GLU A 151 -18.68 -4.49 -5.60
N GLN A 152 -19.70 -3.63 -5.50
CA GLN A 152 -19.91 -2.75 -4.33
C GLN A 152 -20.03 -3.52 -3.01
N SER A 153 -20.70 -4.68 -3.04
CA SER A 153 -20.93 -5.51 -1.85
C SER A 153 -19.68 -6.25 -1.35
N PHE A 154 -18.58 -6.28 -2.12
CA PHE A 154 -17.38 -7.05 -1.77
C PHE A 154 -16.11 -6.19 -1.67
N GLY A 155 -16.29 -4.94 -1.25
CA GLY A 155 -15.18 -4.09 -0.85
C GLY A 155 -14.59 -3.21 -1.94
N MET A 156 -15.08 -3.28 -3.18
CA MET A 156 -14.74 -2.29 -4.20
C MET A 156 -15.41 -0.96 -3.86
N GLY A 157 -14.61 0.11 -3.72
CA GLY A 157 -15.08 1.47 -3.45
C GLY A 157 -15.74 2.10 -4.67
N LYS A 158 -16.47 3.20 -4.50
CA LYS A 158 -17.05 3.96 -5.62
C LYS A 158 -15.95 4.40 -6.58
N GLN A 159 -14.90 5.04 -6.06
CA GLN A 159 -13.60 5.23 -6.73
C GLN A 159 -12.54 4.57 -5.84
N HIS A 160 -12.06 3.39 -6.20
CA HIS A 160 -11.22 2.59 -5.31
C HIS A 160 -9.76 3.02 -5.39
N PHE A 161 -9.21 3.06 -6.60
CA PHE A 161 -7.83 3.44 -6.84
C PHE A 161 -7.64 4.23 -8.13
N ILE A 162 -6.51 4.91 -8.20
CA ILE A 162 -6.07 5.68 -9.35
C ILE A 162 -4.73 5.16 -9.83
N ILE A 163 -4.58 5.08 -11.15
CA ILE A 163 -3.30 4.93 -11.83
C ILE A 163 -2.97 6.25 -12.51
N LYS A 164 -1.75 6.74 -12.31
CA LYS A 164 -1.24 7.98 -12.90
C LYS A 164 -0.05 7.70 -13.79
N PHE A 165 0.03 8.35 -14.93
CA PHE A 165 1.23 8.38 -15.75
C PHE A 165 2.02 9.67 -15.49
N ASN A 166 3.31 9.55 -15.22
CA ASN A 166 4.20 10.69 -15.02
C ASN A 166 5.02 10.94 -16.29
N LEU A 167 4.74 12.05 -16.98
CA LEU A 167 5.38 12.43 -18.23
C LEU A 167 6.91 12.58 -18.12
N LEU A 168 7.40 13.11 -16.99
CA LEU A 168 8.83 13.37 -16.81
C LEU A 168 9.64 12.09 -16.63
N THR A 169 9.05 11.10 -15.98
CA THR A 169 9.73 9.83 -15.66
C THR A 169 9.32 8.69 -16.58
N SER A 170 8.29 8.89 -17.41
CA SER A 170 7.65 7.85 -18.24
C SER A 170 7.26 6.60 -17.45
N LYS A 171 6.73 6.79 -16.24
CA LYS A 171 6.36 5.72 -15.31
C LYS A 171 4.91 5.81 -14.87
N TYR A 172 4.33 4.66 -14.57
CA TYR A 172 3.00 4.56 -13.97
C TYR A 172 3.11 4.38 -12.46
N THR A 173 2.26 5.08 -11.72
CA THR A 173 2.08 4.89 -10.28
C THR A 173 0.64 4.53 -9.96
N ILE A 174 0.43 3.80 -8.86
CA ILE A 174 -0.88 3.44 -8.31
C ILE A 174 -1.04 4.02 -6.91
N SER A 175 -2.25 4.44 -6.56
CA SER A 175 -2.60 4.89 -5.19
C SER A 175 -4.03 4.51 -4.84
N ASP A 176 -4.22 4.13 -3.58
CA ASP A 176 -5.56 4.00 -2.99
C ASP A 176 -6.22 5.37 -2.83
N ILE A 177 -7.50 5.50 -3.16
CA ILE A 177 -8.22 6.80 -3.09
C ILE A 177 -8.83 7.04 -1.71
N GLY A 178 -9.02 6.01 -0.89
CA GLY A 178 -9.76 6.18 0.36
C GLY A 178 -10.98 5.29 0.51
N ASP A 179 -11.48 4.72 -0.58
CA ASP A 179 -12.80 4.10 -0.63
C ASP A 179 -12.73 2.58 -0.87
N GLY A 180 -13.59 1.83 -0.17
CA GLY A 180 -13.59 0.36 -0.15
C GLY A 180 -12.63 -0.25 0.87
N THR A 181 -12.21 -1.49 0.62
CA THR A 181 -11.31 -2.29 1.51
C THR A 181 -9.83 -1.94 1.40
N GLY A 182 -9.47 -1.05 0.48
CA GLY A 182 -8.11 -0.67 0.21
C GLY A 182 -7.48 -1.42 -0.97
N THR A 183 -6.46 -0.78 -1.54
CA THR A 183 -5.66 -1.27 -2.65
C THR A 183 -4.35 -1.85 -2.16
N PHE A 184 -4.06 -3.08 -2.54
CA PHE A 184 -2.87 -3.80 -2.09
C PHE A 184 -2.06 -4.31 -3.27
N ILE A 185 -0.75 -4.47 -3.05
CA ILE A 185 0.15 -5.11 -4.01
C ILE A 185 0.80 -6.33 -3.39
N LYS A 186 0.98 -7.40 -4.17
CA LYS A 186 1.64 -8.61 -3.71
C LYS A 186 3.15 -8.40 -3.68
N ILE A 187 3.77 -8.66 -2.53
CA ILE A 187 5.22 -8.62 -2.38
C ILE A 187 5.82 -9.85 -3.09
N ARG A 188 6.58 -9.62 -4.15
CA ARG A 188 7.33 -10.65 -4.89
C ARG A 188 8.84 -10.57 -4.70
N ALA A 189 9.35 -9.40 -4.32
CA ALA A 189 10.77 -9.13 -4.11
C ALA A 189 10.99 -8.50 -2.72
N GLU A 190 12.26 -8.43 -2.31
CA GLU A 190 12.70 -7.72 -1.11
C GLU A 190 12.09 -6.32 -1.05
N THR A 191 11.34 -6.04 0.01
CA THR A 191 10.71 -4.73 0.24
C THR A 191 11.37 -4.06 1.43
N ILE A 192 12.07 -2.95 1.18
CA ILE A 192 12.64 -2.14 2.27
C ILE A 192 11.48 -1.54 3.06
N LEU A 193 11.42 -1.85 4.35
CA LEU A 193 10.38 -1.36 5.24
C LEU A 193 10.59 0.13 5.51
N LYS A 194 9.47 0.84 5.63
CA LYS A 194 9.40 2.25 6.01
C LYS A 194 8.36 2.42 7.12
N ASP A 195 8.44 3.54 7.82
CA ASP A 195 7.43 3.91 8.81
C ASP A 195 6.04 3.96 8.18
N ASN A 196 5.05 3.55 8.97
CA ASN A 196 3.63 3.54 8.63
C ASN A 196 3.22 2.58 7.51
N LEU A 197 4.10 1.74 6.98
CA LEU A 197 3.68 0.69 6.04
C LEU A 197 2.69 -0.27 6.71
N ILE A 198 1.62 -0.58 5.99
CA ILE A 198 0.62 -1.57 6.39
C ILE A 198 0.78 -2.79 5.49
N ILE A 199 1.01 -3.93 6.13
CA ILE A 199 1.21 -5.23 5.50
C ILE A 199 0.04 -6.11 5.93
N CYS A 200 -0.59 -6.80 4.98
CA CYS A 200 -1.67 -7.73 5.26
C CYS A 200 -1.39 -9.13 4.71
N TYR A 201 -1.90 -10.11 5.44
CA TYR A 201 -1.84 -11.53 5.08
C TYR A 201 -2.93 -12.25 5.87
N SER A 202 -3.68 -13.14 5.19
CA SER A 202 -4.90 -13.73 5.76
C SER A 202 -5.81 -12.60 6.31
N ASN A 203 -6.27 -12.70 7.55
CA ASN A 203 -7.10 -11.70 8.23
C ASN A 203 -6.30 -10.75 9.16
N SER A 204 -4.97 -10.76 9.06
CA SER A 204 -4.08 -9.97 9.91
C SER A 204 -3.58 -8.72 9.20
N PHE A 205 -3.59 -7.60 9.92
CA PHE A 205 -3.07 -6.32 9.44
C PHE A 205 -1.97 -5.86 10.39
N MET A 206 -0.77 -5.71 9.85
CA MET A 206 0.44 -5.39 10.57
C MET A 206 0.94 -4.02 10.11
N LYS A 207 1.15 -3.10 11.05
CA LYS A 207 1.70 -1.77 10.79
C LYS A 207 3.13 -1.68 11.31
N ILE A 208 4.01 -1.12 10.50
CA ILE A 208 5.33 -0.70 10.95
C ILE A 208 5.17 0.66 11.64
N VAL A 209 5.34 0.70 12.96
CA VAL A 209 5.14 1.91 13.76
C VAL A 209 6.35 2.82 13.66
N SER A 210 7.53 2.25 13.84
CA SER A 210 8.79 2.96 13.71
C SER A 210 9.90 2.03 13.26
N ILE A 211 10.78 2.58 12.45
CA ILE A 211 12.06 2.03 12.08
C ILE A 211 13.10 3.03 12.55
N GLY A 212 13.96 2.56 13.44
CA GLY A 212 15.12 3.32 13.87
C GLY A 212 15.94 3.83 12.68
N SER A 213 16.38 5.08 12.73
CA SER A 213 17.18 5.68 11.65
C SER A 213 18.51 4.92 11.51
N THR A 214 18.94 4.67 10.27
CA THR A 214 20.25 4.07 9.99
C THR A 214 21.40 4.90 10.54
N ALA A 215 21.23 6.22 10.64
CA ALA A 215 22.20 7.15 11.24
C ALA A 215 22.17 7.15 12.77
N SER A 216 21.15 6.56 13.38
CA SER A 216 21.02 6.49 14.83
C SER A 216 21.53 5.15 15.38
N LEU A 217 22.01 5.14 16.62
CA LEU A 217 22.41 3.91 17.31
C LEU A 217 21.23 2.96 17.55
N ASN A 218 20.00 3.46 17.50
CA ASN A 218 18.80 2.67 17.74
C ASN A 218 18.14 2.34 16.41
N GLN A 219 18.45 1.17 15.86
CA GLN A 219 17.91 0.65 14.60
C GLN A 219 16.77 -0.35 14.85
N ASN A 220 16.05 -0.23 15.96
CA ASN A 220 14.97 -1.15 16.30
C ASN A 220 13.79 -0.97 15.35
N ILE A 221 13.01 -2.05 15.16
CA ILE A 221 11.73 -2.01 14.46
C ILE A 221 10.61 -2.28 15.45
N ILE A 222 9.58 -1.42 15.44
CA ILE A 222 8.35 -1.60 16.21
C ILE A 222 7.22 -1.96 15.25
N ILE A 223 6.59 -3.10 15.54
CA ILE A 223 5.52 -3.68 14.75
C ILE A 223 4.27 -3.72 15.61
N LYS A 224 3.16 -3.20 15.10
CA LYS A 224 1.87 -3.25 15.79
C LYS A 224 0.81 -3.90 14.92
N PHE A 225 0.04 -4.81 15.49
CA PHE A 225 -1.09 -5.43 14.80
C PHE A 225 -2.33 -4.55 14.96
N LEU A 226 -2.88 -4.10 13.84
CA LEU A 226 -4.09 -3.29 13.80
C LEU A 226 -5.36 -4.15 13.84
N HIS A 227 -5.27 -5.36 13.27
CA HIS A 227 -6.41 -6.27 13.14
C HIS A 227 -5.94 -7.73 13.05
N GLY A 228 -6.85 -8.66 13.34
CA GLY A 228 -6.64 -10.10 13.30
C GLY A 228 -6.47 -10.74 14.68
N PRO A 229 -6.05 -12.01 14.75
CA PRO A 229 -5.91 -12.76 16.01
C PRO A 229 -4.92 -12.14 17.01
N LYS A 230 -4.05 -11.24 16.52
CA LYS A 230 -3.01 -10.55 17.26
C LYS A 230 -3.30 -9.05 17.46
N ALA A 231 -4.53 -8.59 17.22
CA ALA A 231 -4.87 -7.17 17.25
C ALA A 231 -4.45 -6.48 18.57
N ASN A 232 -3.91 -5.27 18.45
CA ASN A 232 -3.33 -4.45 19.53
C ASN A 232 -2.04 -4.97 20.17
N GLU A 233 -1.53 -6.15 19.77
CA GLU A 233 -0.21 -6.58 20.19
C GLU A 233 0.88 -5.76 19.49
N GLU A 234 1.95 -5.47 20.24
CA GLU A 234 3.11 -4.71 19.78
C GLU A 234 4.38 -5.52 20.04
N TYR A 235 5.28 -5.50 19.07
CA TYR A 235 6.54 -6.23 19.07
C TYR A 235 7.69 -5.28 18.74
N CYS A 236 8.76 -5.34 19.51
CA CYS A 236 9.97 -4.55 19.29
C CYS A 236 11.15 -5.51 19.07
N PHE A 237 11.84 -5.35 17.94
CA PHE A 237 12.98 -6.17 17.57
C PHE A 237 14.22 -5.32 17.33
N GLN A 238 15.38 -5.92 17.59
CA GLN A 238 16.68 -5.30 17.42
C GLN A 238 17.42 -5.92 16.22
N PRO A 239 18.41 -5.23 15.63
CA PRO A 239 19.27 -5.80 14.59
C PRO A 239 19.91 -7.16 14.96
N SER A 240 20.12 -7.41 16.25
CA SER A 240 20.66 -8.66 16.79
C SER A 240 19.72 -9.85 16.64
N ASP A 241 18.40 -9.63 16.47
CA ASP A 241 17.42 -10.68 16.21
C ASP A 241 17.61 -11.33 14.83
N LYS A 242 18.36 -10.68 13.92
CA LYS A 242 18.71 -11.07 12.54
C LYS A 242 17.54 -11.38 11.62
N ILE A 243 16.70 -12.35 11.97
CA ILE A 243 15.56 -12.86 11.19
C ILE A 243 14.34 -12.99 12.11
N ILE A 244 13.28 -12.26 11.78
CA ILE A 244 11.99 -12.32 12.44
C ILE A 244 11.06 -13.13 11.54
N LEU A 245 10.81 -14.38 11.91
CA LEU A 245 9.88 -15.26 11.21
C LEU A 245 8.45 -15.04 11.73
N ILE A 246 7.50 -14.85 10.81
CA ILE A 246 6.08 -14.68 11.09
C ILE A 246 5.32 -15.81 10.40
N GLY A 247 4.50 -16.56 11.13
CA GLY A 247 3.79 -17.72 10.58
C GLY A 247 3.19 -18.61 11.67
N ARG A 248 2.79 -19.82 11.31
CA ARG A 248 2.17 -20.78 12.27
C ARG A 248 3.14 -21.76 12.94
N MET A 249 4.40 -21.79 12.49
CA MET A 249 5.38 -22.72 13.05
C MET A 249 5.84 -22.26 14.44
N THR A 250 6.29 -23.22 15.26
CA THR A 250 6.73 -22.97 16.64
C THR A 250 8.04 -22.20 16.73
N ASP A 251 8.83 -22.17 15.66
CA ASP A 251 10.06 -21.40 15.53
C ASP A 251 9.82 -19.96 15.06
N CYS A 252 8.58 -19.57 14.75
CA CYS A 252 8.24 -18.19 14.43
C CYS A 252 8.31 -17.31 15.68
N LYS A 253 8.94 -16.13 15.54
CA LYS A 253 8.98 -15.10 16.58
C LYS A 253 7.60 -14.50 16.83
N ILE A 254 6.80 -14.37 15.77
CA ILE A 254 5.39 -14.01 15.85
C ILE A 254 4.59 -15.20 15.33
N LYS A 255 4.10 -16.02 16.27
CA LYS A 255 3.35 -17.25 15.99
C LYS A 255 1.85 -16.97 15.91
N PHE A 256 1.21 -17.54 14.89
CA PHE A 256 -0.25 -17.61 14.75
C PHE A 256 -0.76 -19.03 14.93
N GLU A 257 -1.90 -19.20 15.59
CA GLU A 257 -2.59 -20.49 15.72
C GLU A 257 -3.70 -20.63 14.69
N ASP A 258 -3.37 -20.31 13.44
CA ASP A 258 -4.29 -20.32 12.30
C ASP A 258 -3.83 -21.34 11.25
N THR A 259 -4.74 -22.24 10.87
CA THR A 259 -4.49 -23.27 9.85
C THR A 259 -4.48 -22.70 8.43
N ASN A 260 -5.10 -21.54 8.21
CA ASN A 260 -5.07 -20.83 6.94
C ASN A 260 -3.82 -19.95 6.76
N MET A 261 -3.04 -19.77 7.83
CA MET A 261 -1.73 -19.11 7.77
C MET A 261 -0.67 -20.08 7.21
N SER A 262 0.23 -19.55 6.38
CA SER A 262 1.38 -20.32 5.92
C SER A 262 2.29 -20.71 7.09
N ARG A 263 3.04 -21.82 6.95
CA ARG A 263 4.09 -22.21 7.91
C ARG A 263 5.02 -21.05 8.22
N TYR A 264 5.49 -20.40 7.16
CA TYR A 264 6.19 -19.12 7.19
C TYR A 264 5.44 -18.21 6.23
N GLN A 265 4.78 -17.18 6.76
CA GLN A 265 3.98 -16.23 6.00
C GLN A 265 4.85 -15.13 5.43
N CYS A 266 5.71 -14.54 6.25
CA CYS A 266 6.73 -13.61 5.82
C CYS A 266 7.91 -13.63 6.79
N CYS A 267 9.03 -13.06 6.35
CA CYS A 267 10.17 -12.82 7.21
C CYS A 267 10.66 -11.38 7.07
N ILE A 268 11.10 -10.83 8.21
CA ILE A 268 11.73 -9.53 8.27
C ILE A 268 13.20 -9.76 8.64
N VAL A 269 14.11 -9.25 7.83
CA VAL A 269 15.55 -9.41 7.97
C VAL A 269 16.19 -8.04 8.11
N PHE A 270 17.14 -7.91 9.03
CA PHE A 270 17.94 -6.70 9.13
C PHE A 270 19.18 -6.80 8.24
N ASP A 271 19.31 -5.87 7.30
CA ASP A 271 20.49 -5.65 6.48
C ASP A 271 21.20 -4.37 6.93
N LYS A 272 22.52 -4.40 7.03
CA LYS A 272 23.29 -3.27 7.56
C LYS A 272 23.29 -2.05 6.63
N GLU A 273 23.15 -2.25 5.33
CA GLU A 273 23.21 -1.20 4.32
C GLU A 273 21.81 -0.68 3.99
N LYS A 274 20.84 -1.59 3.85
CA LYS A 274 19.46 -1.30 3.43
C LYS A 274 18.51 -1.07 4.60
N GLY A 275 18.82 -1.55 5.80
CA GLY A 275 17.93 -1.54 6.95
C GLY A 275 17.01 -2.77 7.01
N TRP A 276 15.80 -2.60 7.51
CA TRP A 276 14.83 -3.71 7.64
C TRP A 276 14.16 -4.04 6.31
N ILE A 277 14.22 -5.31 5.92
CA ILE A 277 13.70 -5.82 4.65
C ILE A 277 12.62 -6.86 4.93
N LEU A 278 11.48 -6.73 4.28
CA LEU A 278 10.39 -7.70 4.28
C LEU A 278 10.49 -8.59 3.05
N ASN A 279 10.32 -9.90 3.27
CA ASN A 279 10.23 -10.91 2.24
C ASN A 279 8.98 -11.77 2.45
N ASP A 280 8.35 -12.18 1.35
CA ASP A 280 7.26 -13.16 1.39
C ASP A 280 7.80 -14.56 1.73
N GLY A 281 7.07 -15.28 2.59
CA GLY A 281 7.44 -16.61 3.05
C GLY A 281 8.69 -16.64 3.93
N ASN A 282 9.67 -17.49 3.60
CA ASN A 282 10.92 -17.65 4.36
C ASN A 282 12.18 -17.20 3.61
N GLY A 283 12.02 -16.41 2.54
CA GLY A 283 13.10 -15.97 1.65
C GLY A 283 13.55 -17.02 0.62
N LYS A 284 13.22 -18.30 0.80
CA LYS A 284 13.48 -19.37 -0.20
C LYS A 284 12.22 -19.78 -0.94
N LYS A 285 11.09 -19.80 -0.23
CA LYS A 285 9.78 -20.17 -0.74
C LYS A 285 8.77 -19.12 -0.28
N GLY A 286 7.97 -18.63 -1.21
CA GLY A 286 6.85 -17.72 -0.92
C GLY A 286 5.76 -18.37 -0.08
N SER A 287 4.91 -17.53 0.51
CA SER A 287 3.74 -17.97 1.26
C SER A 287 2.64 -18.47 0.32
N LEU A 288 1.68 -19.24 0.85
CA LEU A 288 0.60 -19.81 0.06
C LEU A 288 -0.34 -18.72 -0.48
N ASN A 289 -0.76 -17.80 0.39
CA ASN A 289 -1.74 -16.76 0.07
C ASN A 289 -1.12 -15.40 -0.29
N GLY A 290 0.22 -15.33 -0.30
CA GLY A 290 0.96 -14.09 -0.51
C GLY A 290 0.97 -13.18 0.71
N THR A 291 1.97 -12.31 0.73
CA THR A 291 2.07 -11.16 1.64
C THR A 291 1.81 -9.91 0.83
N TRP A 292 0.95 -9.04 1.33
CA TRP A 292 0.41 -7.91 0.59
C TRP A 292 0.77 -6.60 1.29
N LEU A 293 1.12 -5.58 0.51
CA LEU A 293 1.43 -4.24 0.98
C LEU A 293 0.27 -3.30 0.61
N PHE A 294 -0.26 -2.57 1.57
CA PHE A 294 -1.26 -1.53 1.32
C PHE A 294 -0.62 -0.31 0.66
N VAL A 295 -1.26 0.19 -0.40
CA VAL A 295 -0.72 1.28 -1.22
C VAL A 295 -1.40 2.61 -0.86
N GLU A 296 -1.03 3.18 0.28
CA GLU A 296 -1.57 4.47 0.72
C GLU A 296 -1.09 5.64 -0.17
N ASN A 297 0.18 5.60 -0.59
CA ASN A 297 0.81 6.63 -1.40
C ASN A 297 1.12 6.10 -2.81
N GLU A 298 1.64 6.96 -3.67
CA GLU A 298 2.08 6.58 -5.02
C GLU A 298 3.13 5.47 -4.97
N PHE A 299 2.79 4.33 -5.58
CA PHE A 299 3.69 3.19 -5.74
C PHE A 299 3.92 2.94 -7.24
N GLU A 300 5.18 2.84 -7.65
CA GLU A 300 5.55 2.57 -9.05
C GLU A 300 5.08 1.19 -9.48
N ILE A 301 4.30 1.13 -10.56
CA ILE A 301 3.88 -0.13 -11.16
C ILE A 301 5.05 -0.71 -11.95
N ILE A 302 5.41 -1.95 -11.64
CA ILE A 302 6.45 -2.72 -12.35
C ILE A 302 5.81 -3.87 -13.12
N ASP A 303 6.54 -4.48 -14.06
CA ASP A 303 6.04 -5.63 -14.82
C ASP A 303 5.70 -6.80 -13.89
N LYS A 304 4.56 -7.46 -14.14
CA LYS A 304 4.00 -8.58 -13.37
C LYS A 304 3.76 -8.25 -11.90
N LEU A 305 3.46 -6.99 -11.58
CA LEU A 305 2.95 -6.60 -10.27
C LEU A 305 1.52 -7.11 -10.13
N VAL A 306 1.23 -7.80 -9.03
CA VAL A 306 -0.14 -8.23 -8.72
C VAL A 306 -0.78 -7.23 -7.80
N ILE A 307 -1.88 -6.64 -8.24
CA ILE A 307 -2.68 -5.66 -7.51
C ILE A 307 -3.97 -6.33 -7.05
N LYS A 308 -4.40 -6.05 -5.82
CA LYS A 308 -5.67 -6.48 -5.25
C LYS A 308 -6.53 -5.27 -4.92
N ALA A 309 -7.77 -5.27 -5.39
CA ALA A 309 -8.81 -4.31 -5.05
C ALA A 309 -10.15 -5.06 -4.92
N GLY A 310 -10.80 -5.00 -3.75
CA GLY A 310 -11.93 -5.88 -3.44
C GLY A 310 -11.56 -7.37 -3.56
N LYS A 311 -12.35 -8.16 -4.31
CA LYS A 311 -12.03 -9.56 -4.66
C LYS A 311 -11.45 -9.70 -6.07
N THR A 312 -11.05 -8.60 -6.70
CA THR A 312 -10.44 -8.62 -8.02
C THR A 312 -8.91 -8.49 -7.91
N LEU A 313 -8.20 -9.39 -8.60
CA LEU A 313 -6.76 -9.35 -8.79
C LEU A 313 -6.40 -8.98 -10.23
N PHE A 314 -5.44 -8.07 -10.36
CA PHE A 314 -4.86 -7.63 -11.62
C PHE A 314 -3.39 -8.01 -11.67
N GLU A 315 -2.88 -8.40 -12.83
CA GLU A 315 -1.44 -8.47 -13.11
C GLU A 315 -1.08 -7.42 -14.17
N SER A 316 -0.06 -6.62 -13.88
CA SER A 316 0.44 -5.61 -14.82
C SER A 316 1.39 -6.20 -15.86
N HIS A 317 1.35 -5.65 -17.07
CA HIS A 317 2.28 -5.90 -18.16
C HIS A 317 2.61 -4.59 -18.86
N PHE A 318 3.84 -4.43 -19.31
CA PHE A 318 4.25 -3.30 -20.15
C PHE A 318 4.45 -3.75 -21.60
N GLU A 319 3.90 -2.98 -22.54
CA GLU A 319 4.07 -3.16 -23.99
C GLU A 319 5.02 -2.12 -24.59
#